data_AF-A0A835G4L0-F1
#
_entry.id   AF-A0A835G4L0-F1
#
_cell.length_a   1.000
_cell.length_b   1.000
_cell.length_c   1.000
_cell.angle_alpha   90.00
_cell.angle_beta   90.00
_cell.angle_gamma   90.00
#
_symmetry.space_group_name_H-M   'P 1'
#
loop_
_entity.id
_entity.type
_entity.pdbx_description
1 polymer ?
#
loop_
_entity_poly.entity_id
_entity_poly.type
_entity_poly.pdbx_seq_one_letter_code
_entity_poly.pdbx_strand_id
1 'polypeptide(L)'
;MRIIHFGKLVEDKAEKFTLKNCSVVIDGQHFFHNKYEHSRIPFVFGGDLDRYAAHVRNTVMGMFTKANVKCYIVFKGGDTDINQKIEKFGRFAFDAMENQEFLQPILLRDVNQQIVDEMELKHTFCITESKNDCVALAMRLGCPVISRDIEFCFKAAPYIPETSLTFNSTTNTIHCCRYTLQNFLQKFNLTENKMATFGVLSDTTKFPELFFDKLLKSWDVPNKVKYVRHQQLILWLSKHGENDINLSITTYLKNEDDRRKFRAVHTFILQSMQNTQGGYATEYMINSQLNIGVKDPDWFEKGVVCEHIPSMYVNLFKWQVIQGSWFDREDNNNNDSFLLSIDITKYAYNLLTNYKRSTLKLYHDSENYTEVDTLDPYVPRPSYECEESVFENGWKEIQNWNLFQHFLQHKGIRIELLSNIPEDCVLLIISLVYFGRRKTDVTKEIIAIIMSYVLLSGERLTDTDLLAEDLEQAKEAAYNYFKTNNDESREIYDGQAMKNFDEFQFCLQQMNNLNTLCGSPYRGSRYNGIYNGTFIYKFFRDLNRTTLSIDDFISDLLNNAPSVLTFVNRLIQSYQEIMNNE
;
A
#
# COMPACT_ATOMS: atom_id res chain seq x y z
N MET A 1 8.58 -12.69 12.76
CA MET A 1 8.64 -14.15 13.00
C MET A 1 7.86 -14.85 11.91
N ARG A 2 8.37 -15.96 11.38
CA ARG A 2 7.63 -16.81 10.43
C ARG A 2 7.45 -18.19 11.03
N ILE A 3 6.29 -18.42 11.63
CA ILE A 3 5.94 -19.71 12.25
C ILE A 3 4.87 -20.39 11.40
N ILE A 4 5.34 -21.15 10.41
CA ILE A 4 4.49 -21.75 9.37
C ILE A 4 3.49 -22.73 10.02
N HIS A 5 2.21 -22.64 9.63
CA HIS A 5 1.07 -23.43 10.13
C HIS A 5 0.68 -23.25 11.61
N PHE A 6 1.28 -22.30 12.35
CA PHE A 6 0.82 -22.00 13.71
C PHE A 6 -0.55 -21.31 13.73
N GLY A 7 -0.90 -20.54 12.70
CA GLY A 7 -2.23 -19.93 12.52
C GLY A 7 -3.39 -20.91 12.61
N LYS A 8 -3.24 -22.10 12.02
CA LYS A 8 -4.25 -23.16 12.12
C LYS A 8 -4.45 -23.64 13.55
N LEU A 9 -3.36 -23.86 14.29
CA LEU A 9 -3.44 -24.26 15.71
C LEU A 9 -4.09 -23.16 16.56
N VAL A 10 -3.79 -21.90 16.27
CA VAL A 10 -4.40 -20.74 16.92
C VAL A 10 -5.90 -20.72 16.66
N GLU A 11 -6.35 -20.84 15.41
CA GLU A 11 -7.76 -20.90 15.04
C GLU A 11 -8.50 -22.06 15.71
N ASP A 12 -7.89 -23.26 15.76
CA ASP A 12 -8.48 -24.45 16.38
C ASP A 12 -8.61 -24.35 17.91
N LYS A 13 -7.79 -23.51 18.54
CA LYS A 13 -7.76 -23.36 20.01
C LYS A 13 -8.39 -22.07 20.49
N ALA A 14 -8.63 -21.12 19.59
CA ALA A 14 -9.37 -19.88 19.82
C ALA A 14 -10.84 -20.17 20.13
N GLU A 15 -11.49 -19.22 20.80
CA GLU A 15 -12.92 -19.33 21.10
C GLU A 15 -13.75 -18.77 19.94
N LYS A 16 -14.96 -19.30 19.75
CA LYS A 16 -15.92 -18.70 18.82
C LYS A 16 -16.34 -17.33 19.35
N PHE A 17 -16.32 -16.35 18.47
CA PHE A 17 -16.66 -14.97 18.80
C PHE A 17 -17.55 -14.37 17.71
N THR A 18 -18.29 -13.32 18.06
CA THR A 18 -19.16 -12.63 17.10
C THR A 18 -19.00 -11.13 17.27
N LEU A 19 -18.70 -10.45 16.16
CA LEU A 19 -18.60 -9.00 16.09
C LEU A 19 -19.96 -8.41 15.71
N LYS A 20 -20.46 -7.52 16.56
CA LYS A 20 -21.65 -6.69 16.36
C LYS A 20 -21.60 -5.54 17.35
N ASN A 21 -21.90 -4.31 16.91
CA ASN A 21 -21.98 -3.14 17.79
C ASN A 21 -20.72 -2.96 18.67
N CYS A 22 -19.55 -3.17 18.11
CA CYS A 22 -18.28 -3.16 18.83
C CYS A 22 -17.20 -2.39 18.05
N SER A 23 -16.04 -2.18 18.66
CA SER A 23 -14.86 -1.65 17.97
C SER A 23 -13.88 -2.77 17.64
N VAL A 24 -13.04 -2.56 16.63
CA VAL A 24 -11.88 -3.40 16.32
C VAL A 24 -10.73 -2.54 15.82
N VAL A 25 -9.50 -2.96 16.10
CA VAL A 25 -8.30 -2.41 15.43
C VAL A 25 -7.92 -3.34 14.30
N ILE A 26 -7.60 -2.80 13.13
CA ILE A 26 -7.21 -3.56 11.94
C ILE A 26 -5.76 -3.21 11.59
N ASP A 27 -4.91 -4.23 11.50
CA ASP A 27 -3.58 -4.10 10.92
C ASP A 27 -3.70 -3.97 9.39
N GLY A 28 -3.68 -2.73 8.90
CA GLY A 28 -4.09 -2.38 7.54
C GLY A 28 -3.27 -3.09 6.47
N GLN A 29 -1.93 -3.13 6.64
CA GLN A 29 -1.07 -3.77 5.64
C GLN A 29 -1.42 -5.25 5.46
N HIS A 30 -1.49 -6.01 6.55
CA HIS A 30 -1.77 -7.45 6.48
C HIS A 30 -3.24 -7.73 6.13
N PHE A 31 -4.17 -6.87 6.53
CA PHE A 31 -5.60 -7.02 6.23
C PHE A 31 -5.91 -6.81 4.73
N PHE A 32 -5.31 -5.81 4.08
CA PHE A 32 -5.52 -5.55 2.65
C PHE A 32 -4.61 -6.38 1.73
N HIS A 33 -3.56 -7.01 2.26
CA HIS A 33 -2.68 -7.92 1.52
C HIS A 33 -3.47 -8.96 0.71
N ASN A 34 -3.11 -9.19 -0.55
CA ASN A 34 -3.78 -10.15 -1.46
C ASN A 34 -5.30 -9.98 -1.62
N LYS A 35 -5.94 -8.91 -1.13
CA LYS A 35 -7.38 -8.72 -1.33
C LYS A 35 -7.71 -8.53 -2.81
N TYR A 36 -6.82 -7.86 -3.54
CA TYR A 36 -6.94 -7.73 -4.98
C TYR A 36 -6.88 -9.09 -5.67
N GLU A 37 -5.83 -9.87 -5.41
CA GLU A 37 -5.66 -11.22 -5.98
C GLU A 37 -6.89 -12.11 -5.72
N HIS A 38 -7.35 -12.17 -4.47
CA HIS A 38 -8.52 -12.99 -4.10
C HIS A 38 -9.84 -12.49 -4.70
N SER A 39 -9.94 -11.20 -5.08
CA SER A 39 -11.13 -10.67 -5.74
C SER A 39 -11.32 -11.18 -7.17
N ARG A 40 -10.25 -11.74 -7.78
CA ARG A 40 -10.21 -12.21 -9.18
C ARG A 40 -10.57 -11.13 -10.20
N ILE A 41 -10.39 -9.87 -9.83
CA ILE A 41 -10.52 -8.73 -10.72
C ILE A 41 -9.31 -8.70 -11.66
N PRO A 42 -9.48 -8.38 -12.96
CA PRO A 42 -8.36 -8.32 -13.91
C PRO A 42 -7.23 -7.42 -13.40
N PHE A 43 -5.98 -7.86 -13.55
CA PHE A 43 -4.77 -7.13 -13.15
C PHE A 43 -3.78 -6.92 -14.29
N VAL A 44 -3.92 -7.68 -15.39
CA VAL A 44 -2.97 -7.73 -16.51
C VAL A 44 -2.61 -6.33 -17.02
N PHE A 45 -3.61 -5.45 -17.16
CA PHE A 45 -3.44 -4.10 -17.70
C PHE A 45 -3.25 -3.00 -16.64
N GLY A 46 -2.66 -3.34 -15.49
CA GLY A 46 -2.42 -2.39 -14.38
C GLY A 46 -3.58 -2.30 -13.38
N GLY A 47 -4.62 -3.12 -13.55
CA GLY A 47 -5.72 -3.30 -12.60
C GLY A 47 -6.98 -2.46 -12.87
N ASP A 48 -8.14 -3.07 -12.65
CA ASP A 48 -9.45 -2.40 -12.66
C ASP A 48 -9.75 -1.83 -11.26
N LEU A 49 -9.16 -0.66 -10.97
CA LEU A 49 -9.15 -0.11 -9.61
C LEU A 49 -10.54 0.34 -9.12
N ASP A 50 -11.43 0.73 -10.03
CA ASP A 50 -12.84 1.05 -9.75
C ASP A 50 -13.60 -0.18 -9.22
N ARG A 51 -13.45 -1.33 -9.90
CA ARG A 51 -14.08 -2.60 -9.52
C ARG A 51 -13.52 -3.09 -8.21
N TYR A 52 -12.20 -2.97 -8.01
CA TYR A 52 -11.57 -3.33 -6.75
C TYR A 52 -12.07 -2.45 -5.60
N ALA A 53 -12.17 -1.13 -5.82
CA ALA A 53 -12.70 -0.22 -4.83
C ALA A 53 -14.16 -0.53 -4.46
N ALA A 54 -15.00 -0.83 -5.45
CA ALA A 54 -16.38 -1.29 -5.21
C ALA A 54 -16.42 -2.60 -4.41
N HIS A 55 -15.55 -3.57 -4.73
CA HIS A 55 -15.44 -4.82 -3.98
C HIS A 55 -15.05 -4.59 -2.51
N VAL A 56 -14.05 -3.74 -2.26
CA VAL A 56 -13.61 -3.42 -0.90
C VAL A 56 -14.72 -2.72 -0.13
N ARG A 57 -15.36 -1.68 -0.68
CA ARG A 57 -16.44 -0.94 -0.01
C ARG A 57 -17.63 -1.84 0.31
N ASN A 58 -18.13 -2.58 -0.68
CA ASN A 58 -19.41 -3.27 -0.58
C ASN A 58 -19.33 -4.63 0.14
N THR A 59 -18.17 -5.29 0.03
CA THR A 59 -17.97 -6.64 0.55
C THR A 59 -17.01 -6.66 1.73
N VAL A 60 -15.77 -6.20 1.53
CA VAL A 60 -14.70 -6.36 2.53
C VAL A 60 -14.92 -5.47 3.76
N MET A 61 -15.14 -4.18 3.55
CA MET A 61 -15.45 -3.23 4.63
C MET A 61 -16.95 -3.18 4.91
N GLY A 62 -17.78 -3.43 3.89
CA GLY A 62 -19.23 -3.44 4.00
C GLY A 62 -19.76 -4.44 5.03
N MET A 63 -19.08 -5.57 5.29
CA MET A 63 -19.45 -6.47 6.39
C MET A 63 -19.34 -5.81 7.77
N PHE A 64 -18.31 -4.99 8.00
CA PHE A 64 -18.14 -4.28 9.27
C PHE A 64 -19.19 -3.19 9.43
N THR A 65 -19.46 -2.42 8.36
CA THR A 65 -20.52 -1.40 8.36
C THR A 65 -21.88 -2.03 8.67
N LYS A 66 -22.27 -3.11 7.98
CA LYS A 66 -23.54 -3.83 8.22
C LYS A 66 -23.60 -4.41 9.64
N ALA A 67 -22.47 -4.88 10.17
CA ALA A 67 -22.37 -5.34 11.54
C ALA A 67 -22.29 -4.23 12.60
N ASN A 68 -22.32 -2.95 12.19
CA ASN A 68 -22.10 -1.80 13.06
C ASN A 68 -20.83 -1.98 13.91
N VAL A 69 -19.74 -2.38 13.26
CA VAL A 69 -18.42 -2.55 13.86
C VAL A 69 -17.57 -1.35 13.48
N LYS A 70 -17.11 -0.59 14.48
CA LYS A 70 -16.23 0.55 14.27
C LYS A 70 -14.79 0.07 14.05
N CYS A 71 -14.24 0.34 12.88
CA CYS A 71 -12.88 -0.04 12.52
C CYS A 71 -11.90 1.12 12.78
N TYR A 72 -10.77 0.81 13.41
CA TYR A 72 -9.62 1.69 13.55
C TYR A 72 -8.45 1.04 12.80
N ILE A 73 -8.02 1.62 11.68
CA ILE A 73 -7.07 0.96 10.78
C ILE A 73 -5.69 1.61 10.93
N VAL A 74 -4.65 0.80 11.15
CA VAL A 74 -3.27 1.29 11.24
C VAL A 74 -2.46 0.70 10.10
N PHE A 75 -1.99 1.53 9.18
CA PHE A 75 -1.14 1.13 8.07
C PHE A 75 0.35 1.19 8.44
N LYS A 76 1.14 0.31 7.84
CA LYS A 76 2.61 0.37 7.88
C LYS A 76 3.09 1.63 7.15
N GLY A 77 4.04 2.37 7.73
CA GLY A 77 4.70 3.52 7.09
C GLY A 77 5.87 3.07 6.21
N GLY A 78 7.03 2.88 6.83
CA GLY A 78 8.24 2.33 6.22
C GLY A 78 8.75 1.07 6.92
N ASP A 79 10.02 0.74 6.72
CA ASP A 79 10.64 -0.47 7.25
C ASP A 79 11.61 -0.15 8.40
N THR A 80 11.58 -0.96 9.46
CA THR A 80 12.54 -0.84 10.57
C THR A 80 13.92 -1.38 10.19
N ASP A 81 13.97 -2.36 9.29
CA ASP A 81 15.19 -2.96 8.76
C ASP A 81 15.13 -2.92 7.24
N ILE A 82 15.80 -1.92 6.65
CA ILE A 82 15.78 -1.71 5.20
C ILE A 82 16.52 -2.83 4.47
N ASN A 83 17.55 -3.44 5.06
CA ASN A 83 18.31 -4.51 4.40
C ASN A 83 17.44 -5.76 4.24
N GLN A 84 16.69 -6.12 5.29
CA GLN A 84 15.71 -7.21 5.19
C GLN A 84 14.61 -6.92 4.15
N LYS A 85 14.26 -5.65 3.96
CA LYS A 85 13.30 -5.25 2.92
C LYS A 85 13.92 -5.34 1.52
N ILE A 86 15.17 -4.92 1.34
CA ILE A 86 15.93 -5.03 0.09
C ILE A 86 16.07 -6.48 -0.34
N GLU A 87 16.34 -7.42 0.56
CA GLU A 87 16.38 -8.87 0.26
C GLU A 87 15.08 -9.41 -0.36
N LYS A 88 13.96 -8.68 -0.21
CA LYS A 88 12.66 -9.03 -0.78
C LYS A 88 12.32 -8.24 -2.04
N PHE A 89 13.19 -7.31 -2.45
CA PHE A 89 13.05 -6.68 -3.75
C PHE A 89 13.34 -7.73 -4.81
N GLY A 90 12.33 -8.01 -5.61
CA GLY A 90 12.44 -8.90 -6.76
C GLY A 90 11.82 -8.21 -7.96
N ARG A 91 12.32 -8.55 -9.14
CA ARG A 91 11.77 -8.13 -10.42
C ARG A 91 11.13 -9.34 -11.07
N PHE A 92 9.81 -9.30 -11.19
CA PHE A 92 9.06 -10.35 -11.84
C PHE A 92 8.96 -10.09 -13.34
N ALA A 93 9.48 -11.01 -14.17
CA ALA A 93 9.24 -10.98 -15.61
C ALA A 93 7.79 -11.42 -15.87
N PHE A 94 6.94 -10.48 -16.24
CA PHE A 94 5.52 -10.75 -16.47
C PHE A 94 5.31 -11.32 -17.87
N ASP A 95 4.93 -12.59 -17.92
CA ASP A 95 4.55 -13.26 -19.17
C ASP A 95 3.03 -13.43 -19.26
N ALA A 96 2.39 -12.61 -20.10
CA ALA A 96 0.96 -12.72 -20.34
C ALA A 96 0.56 -14.02 -21.06
N MET A 97 1.46 -14.64 -21.84
CA MET A 97 1.18 -15.78 -22.71
C MET A 97 1.32 -17.11 -21.99
N GLU A 98 2.42 -17.34 -21.26
CA GLU A 98 2.70 -18.64 -20.64
C GLU A 98 2.14 -18.77 -19.21
N ASN A 99 2.23 -17.72 -18.39
CA ASN A 99 1.82 -17.78 -17.00
C ASN A 99 1.41 -16.40 -16.44
N GLN A 100 0.11 -16.13 -16.39
CA GLN A 100 -0.47 -14.93 -15.77
C GLN A 100 -0.41 -15.01 -14.23
N GLU A 101 0.80 -15.11 -13.67
CA GLU A 101 0.97 -14.97 -12.22
C GLU A 101 0.48 -13.59 -11.78
N PHE A 102 -0.02 -13.53 -10.55
CA PHE A 102 -0.61 -12.29 -10.03
C PHE A 102 0.44 -11.17 -10.00
N LEU A 103 0.17 -10.13 -10.77
CA LEU A 103 0.94 -8.90 -10.74
C LEU A 103 0.21 -7.85 -9.92
N GLN A 104 0.82 -7.42 -8.82
CA GLN A 104 0.25 -6.38 -7.96
C GLN A 104 0.17 -5.04 -8.72
N PRO A 105 -1.00 -4.39 -8.82
CA PRO A 105 -1.14 -3.06 -9.40
C PRO A 105 -0.31 -1.99 -8.67
N ILE A 106 0.28 -1.05 -9.43
CA ILE A 106 1.18 0.00 -8.91
C ILE A 106 0.50 0.84 -7.83
N LEU A 107 -0.73 1.26 -8.09
CA LEU A 107 -1.49 2.19 -7.25
C LEU A 107 -2.23 1.48 -6.10
N LEU A 108 -2.09 0.17 -5.93
CA LEU A 108 -2.95 -0.62 -5.03
C LEU A 108 -2.87 -0.15 -3.56
N ARG A 109 -1.66 0.17 -3.07
CA ARG A 109 -1.47 0.59 -1.67
C ARG A 109 -2.26 1.85 -1.38
N ASP A 110 -2.11 2.86 -2.23
CA ASP A 110 -2.77 4.15 -2.06
C ASP A 110 -4.28 4.05 -2.32
N VAL A 111 -4.72 3.20 -3.26
CA VAL A 111 -6.15 2.91 -3.46
C VAL A 111 -6.79 2.39 -2.18
N ASN A 112 -6.12 1.49 -1.43
CA ASN A 112 -6.65 1.00 -0.15
C ASN A 112 -6.81 2.14 0.86
N GLN A 113 -5.87 3.08 0.92
CA GLN A 113 -6.00 4.28 1.76
C GLN A 113 -7.20 5.13 1.30
N GLN A 114 -7.25 5.49 0.02
CA GLN A 114 -8.33 6.31 -0.56
C GLN A 114 -9.72 5.70 -0.34
N ILE A 115 -9.86 4.38 -0.43
CA ILE A 115 -11.14 3.70 -0.13
C ILE A 115 -11.53 3.90 1.33
N VAL A 116 -10.58 3.77 2.26
CA VAL A 116 -10.81 3.94 3.70
C VAL A 116 -11.18 5.39 4.02
N ASP A 117 -10.51 6.36 3.38
CA ASP A 117 -10.83 7.79 3.44
C ASP A 117 -12.26 8.09 2.96
N GLU A 118 -12.60 7.60 1.77
CA GLU A 118 -13.91 7.82 1.16
C GLU A 118 -15.05 7.17 1.95
N MET A 119 -14.75 6.13 2.73
CA MET A 119 -15.70 5.50 3.65
C MET A 119 -15.74 6.20 5.03
N GLU A 120 -14.99 7.29 5.22
CA GLU A 120 -14.87 8.05 6.47
C GLU A 120 -14.44 7.17 7.66
N LEU A 121 -13.64 6.14 7.38
CA LEU A 121 -13.15 5.22 8.40
C LEU A 121 -11.90 5.80 9.08
N LYS A 122 -11.83 5.65 10.41
CA LYS A 122 -10.69 6.16 11.18
C LYS A 122 -9.45 5.35 10.86
N HIS A 123 -8.42 6.01 10.34
CA HIS A 123 -7.15 5.36 10.02
C HIS A 123 -5.96 6.31 10.21
N THR A 124 -4.76 5.74 10.14
CA THR A 124 -3.47 6.44 10.21
C THR A 124 -2.36 5.55 9.65
N PHE A 125 -1.19 6.12 9.38
CA PHE A 125 0.06 5.37 9.25
C PHE A 125 0.82 5.36 10.58
N CYS A 126 1.53 4.27 10.87
CA CYS A 126 2.64 4.30 11.82
C CYS A 126 3.94 4.66 11.08
N ILE A 127 5.01 4.93 11.82
CA ILE A 127 6.28 5.34 11.24
C ILE A 127 6.93 4.18 10.48
N THR A 128 7.09 3.03 11.11
CA THR A 128 7.60 1.81 10.46
C THR A 128 6.58 0.69 10.54
N GLU A 129 6.73 -0.26 11.47
CA GLU A 129 5.86 -1.44 11.62
C GLU A 129 4.61 -1.13 12.46
N SER A 130 3.43 -1.60 12.03
CA SER A 130 2.13 -1.29 12.64
C SER A 130 1.82 -2.05 13.93
N LYS A 131 2.53 -3.15 14.20
CA LYS A 131 2.18 -4.11 15.26
C LYS A 131 2.00 -3.51 16.64
N ASN A 132 3.00 -2.74 17.11
CA ASN A 132 2.97 -2.20 18.47
C ASN A 132 1.87 -1.14 18.62
N ASP A 133 1.67 -0.29 17.62
CA ASP A 133 0.56 0.66 17.59
C ASP A 133 -0.81 -0.04 17.56
N CYS A 134 -0.96 -1.11 16.77
CA CYS A 134 -2.20 -1.89 16.73
C CYS A 134 -2.55 -2.46 18.11
N VAL A 135 -1.58 -3.10 18.77
CA VAL A 135 -1.77 -3.70 20.10
C VAL A 135 -2.07 -2.64 21.14
N ALA A 136 -1.30 -1.55 21.18
CA ALA A 136 -1.47 -0.49 22.16
C ALA A 136 -2.83 0.22 21.98
N LEU A 137 -3.22 0.51 20.74
CA LEU A 137 -4.51 1.09 20.43
C LEU A 137 -5.67 0.17 20.83
N ALA A 138 -5.57 -1.12 20.50
CA ALA A 138 -6.58 -2.12 20.83
C ALA A 138 -6.77 -2.27 22.34
N MET A 139 -5.66 -2.26 23.10
CA MET A 139 -5.70 -2.26 24.56
C MET A 139 -6.36 -0.99 25.14
N ARG A 140 -6.02 0.19 24.62
CA ARG A 140 -6.63 1.46 25.05
C ARG A 140 -8.14 1.52 24.75
N LEU A 141 -8.55 0.96 23.62
CA LEU A 141 -9.95 0.90 23.19
C LEU A 141 -10.74 -0.28 23.78
N GLY A 142 -10.07 -1.22 24.45
CA GLY A 142 -10.69 -2.43 24.99
C GLY A 142 -11.28 -3.36 23.91
N CYS A 143 -10.63 -3.45 22.75
CA CYS A 143 -11.13 -4.19 21.59
C CYS A 143 -10.10 -5.16 20.99
N PRO A 144 -10.49 -6.13 20.13
CA PRO A 144 -9.53 -7.03 19.49
C PRO A 144 -8.80 -6.37 18.31
N VAL A 145 -7.63 -6.92 17.98
CA VAL A 145 -6.91 -6.67 16.72
C VAL A 145 -7.30 -7.72 15.69
N ILE A 146 -7.57 -7.31 14.45
CA ILE A 146 -7.71 -8.15 13.28
C ILE A 146 -6.43 -8.07 12.45
N SER A 147 -5.79 -9.20 12.21
CA SER A 147 -4.62 -9.31 11.31
C SER A 147 -4.50 -10.73 10.75
N ARG A 148 -3.60 -10.90 9.77
CA ARG A 148 -3.06 -12.20 9.35
C ARG A 148 -1.67 -12.49 9.92
N ASP A 149 -1.04 -11.50 10.54
CA ASP A 149 0.27 -11.69 11.16
C ASP A 149 0.14 -12.53 12.43
N ILE A 150 0.77 -13.70 12.42
CA ILE A 150 0.73 -14.63 13.54
C ILE A 150 1.49 -14.13 14.77
N GLU A 151 2.32 -13.09 14.63
CA GLU A 151 2.99 -12.46 15.76
C GLU A 151 2.03 -11.86 16.78
N PHE A 152 0.80 -11.51 16.38
CA PHE A 152 -0.23 -11.05 17.34
C PHE A 152 -0.63 -12.13 18.35
N CYS A 153 -0.37 -13.41 18.09
CA CYS A 153 -0.56 -14.48 19.08
C CYS A 153 0.40 -14.38 20.27
N PHE A 154 1.48 -13.61 20.14
CA PHE A 154 2.43 -13.35 21.22
C PHE A 154 2.12 -12.02 21.91
N LYS A 155 1.00 -11.36 21.61
CA LYS A 155 0.69 -10.04 22.13
C LYS A 155 -0.45 -10.10 23.16
N ALA A 156 -0.46 -9.11 24.05
CA ALA A 156 -1.45 -9.02 25.12
C ALA A 156 -2.87 -8.71 24.62
N ALA A 157 -3.00 -7.97 23.51
CA ALA A 157 -4.31 -7.64 22.93
C ALA A 157 -5.02 -8.89 22.41
N PRO A 158 -6.36 -9.00 22.55
CA PRO A 158 -7.12 -10.06 21.90
C PRO A 158 -6.93 -10.02 20.38
N TYR A 159 -6.71 -11.17 19.76
CA TYR A 159 -6.39 -11.31 18.35
C TYR A 159 -7.48 -12.09 17.62
N ILE A 160 -7.90 -11.59 16.46
CA ILE A 160 -8.80 -12.26 15.54
C ILE A 160 -8.03 -12.52 14.23
N PRO A 161 -7.75 -13.79 13.88
CA PRO A 161 -7.25 -14.12 12.56
C PRO A 161 -8.26 -13.67 11.51
N GLU A 162 -7.82 -12.81 10.59
CA GLU A 162 -8.67 -12.28 9.52
C GLU A 162 -9.30 -13.39 8.66
N THR A 163 -8.60 -14.49 8.48
CA THR A 163 -9.07 -15.70 7.79
C THR A 163 -10.29 -16.36 8.43
N SER A 164 -10.57 -16.06 9.71
CA SER A 164 -11.71 -16.62 10.43
C SER A 164 -13.01 -15.83 10.25
N LEU A 165 -12.97 -14.63 9.63
CA LEU A 165 -14.12 -13.76 9.50
C LEU A 165 -15.16 -14.35 8.53
N THR A 166 -16.40 -14.49 8.97
CA THR A 166 -17.53 -14.92 8.15
C THR A 166 -18.75 -14.05 8.43
N PHE A 167 -19.23 -13.31 7.44
CA PHE A 167 -20.40 -12.45 7.58
C PHE A 167 -21.70 -13.25 7.49
N ASN A 168 -22.60 -13.01 8.44
CA ASN A 168 -23.96 -13.54 8.45
C ASN A 168 -24.93 -12.41 8.10
N SER A 169 -25.52 -12.47 6.90
CA SER A 169 -26.45 -11.45 6.39
C SER A 169 -27.80 -11.46 7.08
N THR A 170 -28.24 -12.58 7.66
CA THR A 170 -29.53 -12.68 8.35
C THR A 170 -29.51 -11.91 9.66
N THR A 171 -28.42 -12.01 10.41
CA THR A 171 -28.26 -11.33 11.70
C THR A 171 -27.46 -10.04 11.60
N ASN A 172 -26.88 -9.75 10.43
CA ASN A 172 -25.89 -8.70 10.22
C ASN A 172 -24.78 -8.78 11.28
N THR A 173 -24.18 -9.95 11.46
CA THR A 173 -23.08 -10.19 12.42
C THR A 173 -21.88 -10.79 11.71
N ILE A 174 -20.66 -10.59 12.23
CA ILE A 174 -19.47 -11.29 11.72
C ILE A 174 -19.07 -12.37 12.73
N HIS A 175 -19.19 -13.63 12.35
CA HIS A 175 -18.66 -14.75 13.12
C HIS A 175 -17.15 -14.87 12.89
N CYS A 176 -16.40 -15.18 13.94
CA CYS A 176 -14.96 -15.29 13.88
C CYS A 176 -14.40 -16.14 15.04
N CYS A 177 -13.08 -16.32 15.05
CA CYS A 177 -12.36 -16.88 16.18
C CYS A 177 -11.60 -15.78 16.92
N ARG A 178 -11.68 -15.76 18.25
CA ARG A 178 -10.92 -14.83 19.10
C ARG A 178 -9.88 -15.60 19.92
N TYR A 179 -8.64 -15.19 19.78
CA TYR A 179 -7.49 -15.71 20.51
C TYR A 179 -7.04 -14.71 21.57
N THR A 180 -6.68 -15.20 22.76
CA THR A 180 -5.92 -14.40 23.73
C THR A 180 -4.72 -15.23 24.20
N LEU A 181 -3.55 -14.57 24.31
CA LEU A 181 -2.34 -15.22 24.81
C LEU A 181 -2.57 -15.81 26.21
N GLN A 182 -3.22 -15.06 27.10
CA GLN A 182 -3.49 -15.51 28.47
C GLN A 182 -4.31 -16.82 28.51
N ASN A 183 -5.40 -16.92 27.76
CA ASN A 183 -6.21 -18.14 27.74
C ASN A 183 -5.42 -19.32 27.16
N PHE A 184 -4.57 -19.07 26.16
CA PHE A 184 -3.72 -20.08 25.58
C PHE A 184 -2.66 -20.59 26.57
N LEU A 185 -1.96 -19.68 27.25
CA LEU A 185 -0.98 -20.01 28.28
C LEU A 185 -1.61 -20.83 29.41
N GLN A 186 -2.78 -20.41 29.90
CA GLN A 186 -3.51 -21.14 30.94
C GLN A 186 -3.93 -22.54 30.48
N LYS A 187 -4.51 -22.64 29.27
CA LYS A 187 -5.00 -23.91 28.70
C LYS A 187 -3.88 -24.95 28.54
N PHE A 188 -2.68 -24.51 28.21
CA PHE A 188 -1.52 -25.39 28.01
C PHE A 188 -0.53 -25.37 29.18
N ASN A 189 -0.86 -24.76 30.33
CA ASN A 189 0.07 -24.64 31.47
C ASN A 189 1.46 -24.13 31.05
N LEU A 190 1.49 -23.10 30.21
CA LEU A 190 2.71 -22.44 29.73
C LEU A 190 2.93 -21.12 30.48
N THR A 191 4.20 -20.78 30.66
CA THR A 191 4.65 -19.43 31.03
C THR A 191 5.00 -18.64 29.78
N GLU A 192 5.14 -17.32 29.90
CA GLU A 192 5.64 -16.49 28.80
C GLU A 192 7.04 -16.91 28.37
N ASN A 193 7.91 -17.31 29.31
CA ASN A 193 9.25 -17.85 29.01
C ASN A 193 9.17 -19.08 28.11
N LYS A 194 8.29 -20.04 28.41
CA LYS A 194 8.08 -21.23 27.59
C LYS A 194 7.53 -20.88 26.21
N MET A 195 6.63 -19.89 26.14
CA MET A 195 6.08 -19.42 24.88
C MET A 195 7.12 -18.68 24.02
N ALA A 196 7.99 -17.88 24.63
CA ALA A 196 9.14 -17.28 23.95
C ALA A 196 10.09 -18.38 23.43
N THR A 197 10.37 -19.41 24.22
CA THR A 197 11.14 -20.60 23.76
C THR A 197 10.47 -21.28 22.58
N PHE A 198 9.14 -21.49 22.61
CA PHE A 198 8.39 -21.99 21.47
C PHE A 198 8.60 -21.12 20.22
N GLY A 199 8.52 -19.80 20.38
CA GLY A 199 8.77 -18.84 19.30
C GLY A 199 10.14 -19.01 18.67
N VAL A 200 11.21 -19.06 19.48
CA VAL A 200 12.58 -19.24 18.97
C VAL A 200 12.75 -20.56 18.21
N LEU A 201 12.23 -21.65 18.76
CA LEU A 201 12.39 -23.00 18.19
C LEU A 201 11.58 -23.20 16.90
N SER A 202 10.61 -22.33 16.62
CA SER A 202 9.66 -22.47 15.53
C SER A 202 9.76 -21.40 14.45
N ASP A 203 10.53 -20.33 14.68
CA ASP A 203 10.70 -19.21 13.73
C ASP A 203 11.78 -19.49 12.69
N THR A 204 11.35 -19.70 11.44
CA THR A 204 12.25 -20.01 10.32
C THR A 204 13.03 -18.79 9.79
N THR A 205 12.76 -17.58 10.30
CA THR A 205 13.52 -16.37 9.92
C THR A 205 14.72 -16.11 10.82
N LYS A 206 14.76 -16.72 12.01
CA LYS A 206 15.84 -16.51 12.99
C LYS A 206 16.83 -17.66 12.98
N PHE A 207 16.34 -18.88 12.80
CA PHE A 207 17.16 -20.08 12.61
C PHE A 207 16.72 -20.82 11.35
N PRO A 208 17.64 -21.51 10.64
CA PRO A 208 17.29 -22.32 9.49
C PRO A 208 16.21 -23.37 9.81
N GLU A 209 15.38 -23.71 8.82
CA GLU A 209 14.15 -24.52 8.99
C GLU A 209 14.33 -25.88 9.68
N LEU A 210 15.54 -26.44 9.69
CA LEU A 210 15.86 -27.74 10.30
C LEU A 210 16.87 -27.64 11.45
N PHE A 211 17.22 -26.42 11.87
CA PHE A 211 18.26 -26.19 12.86
C PHE A 211 17.97 -26.99 14.13
N PHE A 212 16.81 -26.83 14.74
CA PHE A 212 16.45 -27.51 15.99
C PHE A 212 15.96 -28.96 15.83
N ASP A 213 15.99 -29.58 14.64
CA ASP A 213 15.37 -30.90 14.42
C ASP A 213 15.94 -32.01 15.30
N LYS A 214 17.27 -32.02 15.51
CA LYS A 214 17.92 -33.01 16.39
C LYS A 214 17.51 -32.82 17.84
N LEU A 215 17.40 -31.57 18.29
CA LEU A 215 16.90 -31.25 19.62
C LEU A 215 15.46 -31.73 19.79
N LEU A 216 14.57 -31.34 18.87
CA LEU A 216 13.16 -31.73 18.95
C LEU A 216 12.95 -33.25 18.87
N LYS A 217 13.76 -33.98 18.09
CA LYS A 217 13.75 -35.45 18.10
C LYS A 217 14.15 -36.02 19.46
N SER A 218 15.12 -35.42 20.15
CA SER A 218 15.50 -35.83 21.51
C SER A 218 14.41 -35.57 22.56
N TRP A 219 13.43 -34.73 22.22
CA TRP A 219 12.24 -34.46 23.03
C TRP A 219 11.02 -35.30 22.61
N ASP A 220 11.22 -36.31 21.76
CA ASP A 220 10.14 -37.08 21.14
C ASP A 220 9.09 -36.21 20.43
N VAL A 221 9.47 -35.01 19.98
CA VAL A 221 8.65 -34.14 19.13
C VAL A 221 8.91 -34.54 17.67
N PRO A 222 8.01 -35.29 17.04
CA PRO A 222 8.31 -35.92 15.76
C PRO A 222 8.36 -34.88 14.64
N ASN A 223 9.23 -35.10 13.65
CA ASN A 223 9.27 -34.31 12.43
C ASN A 223 8.14 -34.71 11.46
N LYS A 224 6.90 -34.53 11.92
CA LYS A 224 5.67 -34.70 11.12
C LYS A 224 5.28 -33.37 10.47
N VAL A 225 4.13 -33.34 9.81
CA VAL A 225 3.45 -32.12 9.34
C VAL A 225 3.59 -31.00 10.39
N LYS A 226 4.05 -29.81 9.98
CA LYS A 226 4.45 -28.72 10.91
C LYS A 226 3.40 -28.38 11.96
N TYR A 227 2.12 -28.41 11.58
CA TYR A 227 1.00 -28.25 12.51
C TYR A 227 1.06 -29.23 13.70
N VAL A 228 1.30 -30.52 13.42
CA VAL A 228 1.42 -31.57 14.45
C VAL A 228 2.67 -31.34 15.29
N ARG A 229 3.79 -30.96 14.65
CA ARG A 229 5.05 -30.65 15.34
C ARG A 229 4.86 -29.52 16.35
N HIS A 230 4.20 -28.43 15.98
CA HIS A 230 3.91 -27.30 16.88
C HIS A 230 3.04 -27.72 18.07
N GLN A 231 1.99 -28.50 17.80
CA GLN A 231 1.12 -29.03 18.86
C GLN A 231 1.91 -29.90 19.85
N GLN A 232 2.77 -30.80 19.35
CA GLN A 232 3.59 -31.67 20.21
C GLN A 232 4.66 -30.87 20.96
N LEU A 233 5.27 -29.86 20.35
CA LEU A 233 6.23 -28.98 21.03
C LEU A 233 5.58 -28.23 22.19
N ILE A 234 4.39 -27.66 21.98
CA ILE A 234 3.62 -26.99 23.04
C ILE A 234 3.30 -27.97 24.18
N LEU A 235 2.81 -29.17 23.85
CA LEU A 235 2.52 -30.20 24.85
C LEU A 235 3.78 -30.68 25.58
N TRP A 236 4.92 -30.73 24.90
CA TRP A 236 6.19 -31.07 25.54
C TRP A 236 6.63 -29.97 26.50
N LEU A 237 6.65 -28.70 26.07
CA LEU A 237 7.00 -27.55 26.91
C LEU A 237 6.08 -27.41 28.13
N SER A 238 4.79 -27.75 28.00
CA SER A 238 3.84 -27.73 29.12
C SER A 238 4.19 -28.69 30.26
N LYS A 239 4.88 -29.79 29.96
CA LYS A 239 5.17 -30.89 30.90
C LYS A 239 6.53 -30.77 31.59
N HIS A 240 7.41 -29.90 31.10
CA HIS A 240 8.80 -29.81 31.57
C HIS A 240 9.08 -28.48 32.29
N GLY A 241 10.00 -28.50 33.27
CA GLY A 241 10.44 -27.31 33.98
C GLY A 241 11.33 -26.41 33.13
N GLU A 242 11.32 -25.10 33.38
CA GLU A 242 12.14 -24.14 32.59
C GLU A 242 13.64 -24.44 32.68
N ASN A 243 14.13 -24.89 33.84
CA ASN A 243 15.52 -25.26 34.03
C ASN A 243 15.94 -26.43 33.13
N ASP A 244 15.10 -27.47 33.03
CA ASP A 244 15.37 -28.65 32.20
C ASP A 244 15.39 -28.29 30.72
N ILE A 245 14.43 -27.46 30.30
CA ILE A 245 14.34 -26.93 28.93
C ILE A 245 15.62 -26.14 28.60
N ASN A 246 16.01 -25.20 29.47
CA ASN A 246 17.18 -24.36 29.28
C ASN A 246 18.49 -25.17 29.25
N LEU A 247 18.61 -26.16 30.13
CA LEU A 247 19.77 -27.07 30.16
C LEU A 247 19.86 -27.86 28.84
N SER A 248 18.75 -28.43 28.37
CA SER A 248 18.70 -29.19 27.12
C SER A 248 19.08 -28.34 25.90
N ILE A 249 18.54 -27.13 25.79
CA ILE A 249 18.87 -26.18 24.71
C ILE A 249 20.36 -25.79 24.78
N THR A 250 20.86 -25.43 25.96
CA THR A 250 22.27 -25.02 26.12
C THR A 250 23.25 -26.17 25.81
N THR A 251 22.84 -27.41 26.11
CA THR A 251 23.63 -28.61 25.80
C THR A 251 23.65 -28.89 24.30
N TYR A 252 22.52 -28.64 23.62
CA TYR A 252 22.39 -28.79 22.17
C TYR A 252 23.19 -27.73 21.40
N LEU A 253 23.11 -26.47 21.83
CA LEU A 253 23.86 -25.36 21.24
C LEU A 253 25.34 -25.45 21.66
N LYS A 254 26.19 -26.04 20.81
CA LYS A 254 27.60 -26.30 21.15
C LYS A 254 28.50 -25.07 21.10
N ASN A 255 28.20 -24.13 20.21
CA ASN A 255 29.00 -22.92 20.03
C ASN A 255 28.37 -21.74 20.81
N GLU A 256 29.20 -20.77 21.19
CA GLU A 256 28.74 -19.59 21.95
C GLU A 256 27.93 -18.60 21.09
N ASP A 257 28.13 -18.58 19.77
CA ASP A 257 27.44 -17.65 18.87
C ASP A 257 25.95 -17.99 18.75
N ASP A 258 25.61 -19.26 18.56
CA ASP A 258 24.23 -19.74 18.54
C ASP A 258 23.57 -19.60 19.91
N ARG A 259 24.32 -19.79 21.00
CA ARG A 259 23.82 -19.52 22.37
C ARG A 259 23.47 -18.05 22.54
N ARG A 260 24.35 -17.14 22.13
CA ARG A 260 24.11 -15.69 22.16
C ARG A 260 22.92 -15.31 21.29
N LYS A 261 22.85 -15.84 20.07
CA LYS A 261 21.73 -15.63 19.15
C LYS A 261 20.42 -16.12 19.73
N PHE A 262 20.38 -17.33 20.29
CA PHE A 262 19.19 -17.90 20.93
C PHE A 262 18.71 -16.99 22.07
N ARG A 263 19.60 -16.60 22.98
CA ARG A 263 19.27 -15.72 24.11
C ARG A 263 18.76 -14.36 23.64
N ALA A 264 19.38 -13.77 22.63
CA ALA A 264 18.96 -12.49 22.07
C ALA A 264 17.56 -12.56 21.46
N VAL A 265 17.27 -13.60 20.66
CA VAL A 265 15.95 -13.79 20.06
C VAL A 265 14.90 -14.11 21.13
N HIS A 266 15.22 -14.98 22.09
CA HIS A 266 14.33 -15.31 23.22
C HIS A 266 13.95 -14.06 24.01
N THR A 267 14.97 -13.28 24.42
CA THR A 267 14.78 -12.03 25.17
C THR A 267 13.94 -11.03 24.39
N PHE A 268 14.22 -10.88 23.09
CA PHE A 268 13.44 -10.00 22.21
C PHE A 268 11.97 -10.41 22.14
N ILE A 269 11.67 -11.70 21.95
CA ILE A 269 10.29 -12.20 21.92
C ILE A 269 9.61 -11.95 23.27
N LEU A 270 10.27 -12.31 24.38
CA LEU A 270 9.71 -12.14 25.72
C LEU A 270 9.42 -10.67 26.04
N GLN A 271 10.35 -9.77 25.75
CA GLN A 271 10.15 -8.32 25.93
C GLN A 271 9.01 -7.81 25.05
N SER A 272 8.90 -8.29 23.80
CA SER A 272 7.83 -7.95 22.87
C SER A 272 6.45 -8.43 23.34
N MET A 273 6.39 -9.54 24.09
CA MET A 273 5.16 -10.03 24.72
C MET A 273 4.73 -9.14 25.90
N GLN A 274 5.69 -8.76 26.74
CA GLN A 274 5.45 -8.05 28.01
C GLN A 274 5.25 -6.54 27.84
N ASN A 275 6.03 -5.92 26.95
CA ASN A 275 6.09 -4.48 26.79
C ASN A 275 5.66 -4.09 25.38
N THR A 276 4.41 -3.63 25.26
CA THR A 276 3.94 -2.98 24.04
C THR A 276 3.53 -1.55 24.36
N GLN A 277 4.29 -0.60 23.83
CA GLN A 277 3.97 0.82 23.89
C GLN A 277 3.56 1.29 22.50
N GLY A 278 2.46 2.06 22.45
CA GLY A 278 2.04 2.74 21.23
C GLY A 278 2.91 3.96 21.01
N GLY A 279 3.15 4.29 19.74
CA GLY A 279 3.79 5.53 19.34
C GLY A 279 2.76 6.60 19.00
N TYR A 280 3.20 7.57 18.18
CA TYR A 280 2.40 8.69 17.72
C TYR A 280 1.11 8.26 17.01
N ALA A 281 1.11 7.15 16.24
CA ALA A 281 -0.10 6.64 15.59
C ALA A 281 -1.18 6.25 16.62
N THR A 282 -0.81 5.60 17.72
CA THR A 282 -1.75 5.30 18.81
C THR A 282 -2.31 6.58 19.43
N GLU A 283 -1.46 7.58 19.68
CA GLU A 283 -1.89 8.86 20.27
C GLU A 283 -2.82 9.64 19.35
N TYR A 284 -2.48 9.76 18.07
CA TYR A 284 -3.32 10.36 17.04
C TYR A 284 -4.67 9.65 16.94
N MET A 285 -4.68 8.31 16.95
CA MET A 285 -5.92 7.55 16.85
C MET A 285 -6.83 7.67 18.07
N ILE A 286 -6.29 8.01 19.25
CA ILE A 286 -7.11 8.30 20.44
C ILE A 286 -7.58 9.75 20.44
N ASN A 287 -6.68 10.70 20.17
CA ASN A 287 -6.95 12.12 20.35
C ASN A 287 -7.49 12.81 19.09
N SER A 288 -7.43 12.17 17.93
CA SER A 288 -7.69 12.72 16.59
C SER A 288 -6.83 13.94 16.21
N GLN A 289 -5.71 14.14 16.92
CA GLN A 289 -4.77 15.22 16.64
C GLN A 289 -3.41 14.90 17.24
N LEU A 290 -2.36 15.41 16.59
CA LEU A 290 -1.02 15.53 17.14
C LEU A 290 -0.53 16.96 16.91
N ASN A 291 0.15 17.51 17.92
CA ASN A 291 0.75 18.83 17.78
C ASN A 291 2.15 18.69 17.19
N ILE A 292 2.40 19.38 16.08
CA ILE A 292 3.73 19.59 15.52
C ILE A 292 4.14 21.01 15.90
N GLY A 293 5.12 21.11 16.80
CA GLY A 293 5.63 22.38 17.30
C GLY A 293 6.54 23.11 16.31
N VAL A 294 7.04 24.26 16.75
CA VAL A 294 8.14 24.96 16.08
C VAL A 294 9.43 24.19 16.32
N LYS A 295 10.20 23.92 15.26
CA LYS A 295 11.43 23.11 15.26
C LYS A 295 11.25 21.78 16.01
N ASP A 296 10.13 21.12 15.74
CA ASP A 296 9.77 19.87 16.40
C ASP A 296 10.77 18.77 15.98
N PRO A 297 11.52 18.16 16.91
CA PRO A 297 12.50 17.13 16.53
C PRO A 297 11.84 15.89 15.91
N ASP A 298 10.55 15.68 16.16
CA ASP A 298 9.75 14.57 15.64
C ASP A 298 8.79 15.02 14.52
N TRP A 299 9.06 16.16 13.86
CA TRP A 299 8.24 16.70 12.77
C TRP A 299 7.98 15.65 11.68
N PHE A 300 8.99 14.81 11.39
CA PHE A 300 8.91 13.79 10.36
C PHE A 300 7.94 12.68 10.76
N GLU A 301 8.18 12.07 11.91
CA GLU A 301 7.34 11.01 12.47
C GLU A 301 5.89 11.46 12.63
N LYS A 302 5.67 12.65 13.19
CA LYS A 302 4.32 13.22 13.35
C LYS A 302 3.69 13.58 12.00
N GLY A 303 4.48 14.06 11.04
CA GLY A 303 4.03 14.34 9.68
C GLY A 303 3.56 13.09 8.93
N VAL A 304 4.22 11.94 9.12
CA VAL A 304 3.77 10.65 8.58
C VAL A 304 2.44 10.23 9.21
N VAL A 305 2.34 10.33 10.54
CA VAL A 305 1.12 9.94 11.27
C VAL A 305 -0.06 10.85 10.94
N CYS A 306 0.17 12.15 10.77
CA CYS A 306 -0.84 13.11 10.35
C CYS A 306 -1.08 13.11 8.84
N GLU A 307 -0.51 12.15 8.10
CA GLU A 307 -0.70 11.97 6.65
C GLU A 307 -0.22 13.14 5.78
N HIS A 308 0.58 14.05 6.35
CA HIS A 308 1.25 15.11 5.62
C HIS A 308 2.45 14.60 4.83
N ILE A 309 3.09 13.52 5.30
CA ILE A 309 4.18 12.86 4.58
C ILE A 309 3.66 11.54 4.03
N PRO A 310 3.62 11.36 2.69
CA PRO A 310 3.28 10.10 2.08
C PRO A 310 4.14 8.95 2.60
N SER A 311 3.49 7.83 2.91
CA SER A 311 4.16 6.67 3.51
C SER A 311 5.31 6.11 2.65
N MET A 312 5.27 6.30 1.33
CA MET A 312 6.36 5.89 0.45
C MET A 312 7.65 6.71 0.63
N TYR A 313 7.55 7.93 1.17
CA TYR A 313 8.70 8.78 1.46
C TYR A 313 9.37 8.43 2.79
N VAL A 314 8.82 7.50 3.57
CA VAL A 314 9.44 7.06 4.83
C VAL A 314 10.79 6.39 4.58
N ASN A 315 10.85 5.40 3.70
CA ASN A 315 12.11 4.72 3.40
C ASN A 315 13.09 5.63 2.67
N LEU A 316 12.59 6.52 1.82
CA LEU A 316 13.38 7.55 1.17
C LEU A 316 14.07 8.45 2.21
N PHE A 317 13.33 9.00 3.17
CA PHE A 317 13.91 9.88 4.18
C PHE A 317 14.80 9.14 5.19
N LYS A 318 14.36 7.98 5.70
CA LYS A 318 15.11 7.26 6.75
C LYS A 318 16.33 6.53 6.20
N TRP A 319 16.20 5.95 5.01
CA TRP A 319 17.19 5.00 4.47
C TRP A 319 17.80 5.43 3.15
N GLN A 320 17.32 6.50 2.51
CA GLN A 320 17.77 6.93 1.18
C GLN A 320 17.46 5.88 0.10
N VAL A 321 16.42 5.06 0.34
CA VAL A 321 16.07 3.91 -0.51
C VAL A 321 14.66 4.08 -1.06
N ILE A 322 14.53 3.83 -2.36
CA ILE A 322 13.27 3.67 -3.08
C ILE A 322 13.30 2.32 -3.79
N GLN A 323 12.17 1.62 -3.77
CA GLN A 323 11.93 0.46 -4.63
C GLN A 323 11.38 0.96 -5.97
N GLY A 324 12.03 0.61 -7.07
CA GLY A 324 11.53 0.86 -8.42
C GLY A 324 10.39 -0.08 -8.81
N SER A 325 10.16 -0.24 -10.11
CA SER A 325 9.19 -1.20 -10.61
C SER A 325 9.53 -2.63 -10.16
N TRP A 326 8.59 -3.31 -9.50
CA TRP A 326 8.78 -4.72 -9.07
C TRP A 326 8.52 -5.75 -10.17
N PHE A 327 8.38 -5.30 -11.40
CA PHE A 327 8.09 -6.15 -12.54
C PHE A 327 8.60 -5.55 -13.86
N ASP A 328 8.79 -6.43 -14.82
CA ASP A 328 9.10 -6.14 -16.21
C ASP A 328 8.02 -6.66 -17.13
N ARG A 329 7.58 -5.79 -18.05
CA ARG A 329 6.59 -6.14 -19.08
C ARG A 329 7.21 -6.83 -20.29
N GLU A 330 8.55 -6.74 -20.43
CA GLU A 330 9.37 -7.37 -21.48
C GLU A 330 10.76 -7.70 -20.91
N ASP A 331 11.40 -8.78 -21.39
CA ASP A 331 12.77 -9.23 -21.05
C ASP A 331 13.90 -8.27 -21.50
N ASN A 332 13.54 -7.05 -21.87
CA ASN A 332 14.49 -6.05 -22.29
C ASN A 332 14.93 -5.27 -21.04
N ASN A 333 16.24 -5.28 -20.77
CA ASN A 333 17.00 -4.49 -19.77
C ASN A 333 16.82 -2.95 -19.89
N ASN A 334 15.64 -2.49 -20.28
CA ASN A 334 15.27 -1.11 -20.45
C ASN A 334 14.92 -0.48 -19.09
N ASN A 335 15.27 0.80 -18.97
CA ASN A 335 15.04 1.67 -17.82
C ASN A 335 13.73 1.38 -17.07
N ASP A 336 13.86 1.21 -15.76
CA ASP A 336 12.79 1.08 -14.78
C ASP A 336 11.69 2.13 -15.00
N SER A 337 10.42 1.71 -15.09
CA SER A 337 9.29 2.60 -15.34
C SER A 337 9.14 3.71 -14.29
N PHE A 338 9.66 3.51 -13.07
CA PHE A 338 9.68 4.54 -12.04
C PHE A 338 10.53 5.75 -12.44
N LEU A 339 11.59 5.56 -13.24
CA LEU A 339 12.56 6.60 -13.58
C LEU A 339 11.95 7.80 -14.30
N LEU A 340 10.83 7.63 -15.03
CA LEU A 340 10.16 8.75 -15.68
C LEU A 340 9.69 9.82 -14.66
N SER A 341 9.36 9.37 -13.45
CA SER A 341 8.87 10.20 -12.34
C SER A 341 9.97 10.63 -11.34
N ILE A 342 11.24 10.32 -11.62
CA ILE A 342 12.32 10.48 -10.64
C ILE A 342 12.52 11.93 -10.20
N ASP A 343 12.34 12.92 -11.09
CA ASP A 343 12.50 14.34 -10.77
C ASP A 343 11.53 14.80 -9.67
N ILE A 344 10.29 14.28 -9.69
CA ILE A 344 9.27 14.57 -8.67
C ILE A 344 9.76 14.09 -7.31
N THR A 345 10.32 12.88 -7.29
CA THR A 345 10.83 12.26 -6.05
C THR A 345 12.11 12.93 -5.55
N LYS A 346 13.02 13.33 -6.45
CA LYS A 346 14.21 14.11 -6.14
C LYS A 346 13.84 15.41 -5.44
N TYR A 347 12.87 16.14 -5.99
CA TYR A 347 12.39 17.38 -5.39
C TYR A 347 11.76 17.14 -4.00
N ALA A 348 10.90 16.13 -3.86
CA ALA A 348 10.33 15.75 -2.56
C ALA A 348 11.42 15.43 -1.51
N TYR A 349 12.44 14.66 -1.90
CA TYR A 349 13.55 14.30 -1.01
C TYR A 349 14.41 15.50 -0.61
N ASN A 350 14.66 16.41 -1.55
CA ASN A 350 15.38 17.65 -1.28
C ASN A 350 14.63 18.54 -0.30
N LEU A 351 13.30 18.65 -0.41
CA LEU A 351 12.47 19.37 0.57
C LEU A 351 12.56 18.71 1.96
N LEU A 352 12.39 17.39 2.03
CA LEU A 352 12.45 16.64 3.28
C LEU A 352 13.80 16.79 4.01
N THR A 353 14.89 16.85 3.26
CA THR A 353 16.27 16.87 3.78
C THR A 353 16.91 18.26 3.79
N ASN A 354 16.15 19.29 3.41
CA ASN A 354 16.65 20.65 3.22
C ASN A 354 17.90 20.71 2.31
N TYR A 355 17.91 19.91 1.24
CA TYR A 355 19.01 19.77 0.28
C TYR A 355 20.37 19.35 0.92
N LYS A 356 20.36 18.80 2.15
CA LYS A 356 21.59 18.37 2.84
C LYS A 356 22.13 17.03 2.33
N ARG A 357 21.34 16.26 1.58
CA ARG A 357 21.71 14.92 1.08
C ARG A 357 21.73 14.95 -0.44
N SER A 358 22.84 14.49 -1.03
CA SER A 358 23.09 14.62 -2.46
C SER A 358 22.71 13.41 -3.29
N THR A 359 22.58 12.22 -2.71
CA THR A 359 22.22 10.99 -3.43
C THR A 359 21.11 10.19 -2.77
N LEU A 360 20.44 9.35 -3.57
CA LEU A 360 19.51 8.30 -3.15
C LEU A 360 19.72 7.04 -3.99
N LYS A 361 19.23 5.90 -3.52
CA LYS A 361 19.31 4.61 -4.22
C LYS A 361 17.94 4.15 -4.70
N LEU A 362 17.80 3.95 -6.01
CA LEU A 362 16.66 3.30 -6.63
C LEU A 362 17.00 1.83 -6.85
N TYR A 363 16.44 0.94 -6.04
CA TYR A 363 16.65 -0.50 -6.18
C TYR A 363 15.70 -1.07 -7.23
N HIS A 364 16.26 -1.83 -8.16
CA HIS A 364 15.52 -2.58 -9.19
C HIS A 364 15.20 -4.00 -8.71
N ASP A 365 16.09 -4.57 -7.89
CA ASP A 365 15.92 -5.85 -7.20
C ASP A 365 16.80 -5.86 -5.93
N SER A 366 17.01 -7.04 -5.32
CA SER A 366 17.79 -7.18 -4.08
C SER A 366 19.29 -6.91 -4.23
N GLU A 367 19.83 -6.99 -5.45
CA GLU A 367 21.26 -6.89 -5.74
C GLU A 367 21.61 -5.65 -6.60
N ASN A 368 20.66 -5.19 -7.41
CA ASN A 368 20.86 -4.12 -8.39
C ASN A 368 20.14 -2.83 -8.00
N TYR A 369 20.87 -1.72 -8.05
CA TYR A 369 20.31 -0.38 -7.84
C TYR A 369 21.01 0.66 -8.72
N THR A 370 20.28 1.72 -9.05
CA THR A 370 20.84 2.96 -9.61
C THR A 370 21.02 3.97 -8.49
N GLU A 371 22.23 4.51 -8.36
CA GLU A 371 22.47 5.70 -7.52
C GLU A 371 22.06 6.95 -8.29
N VAL A 372 21.17 7.74 -7.70
CA VAL A 372 20.55 8.90 -8.33
C VAL A 372 21.03 10.15 -7.61
N ASP A 373 21.60 11.09 -8.35
CA ASP A 373 21.87 12.43 -7.86
C ASP A 373 20.55 13.17 -7.63
N THR A 374 20.44 13.80 -6.46
CA THR A 374 19.22 14.47 -6.00
C THR A 374 19.05 15.87 -6.57
N LEU A 375 20.12 16.51 -7.04
CA LEU A 375 20.04 17.83 -7.63
C LEU A 375 19.44 17.73 -9.03
N ASP A 376 18.43 18.55 -9.28
CA ASP A 376 17.87 18.75 -10.60
C ASP A 376 18.38 20.10 -11.10
N PRO A 377 19.19 20.15 -12.17
CA PRO A 377 19.71 21.42 -12.69
C PRO A 377 18.61 22.35 -13.20
N TYR A 378 17.40 21.82 -13.46
CA TYR A 378 16.26 22.58 -13.95
C TYR A 378 15.31 23.03 -12.84
N VAL A 379 15.42 22.47 -11.62
CA VAL A 379 14.58 22.86 -10.47
C VAL A 379 15.48 23.31 -9.32
N PRO A 380 15.74 24.61 -9.18
CA PRO A 380 16.60 25.14 -8.12
C PRO A 380 15.97 24.96 -6.74
N ARG A 381 16.76 25.23 -5.69
CA ARG A 381 16.24 25.28 -4.32
C ARG A 381 15.24 26.44 -4.18
N PRO A 382 14.02 26.21 -3.67
CA PRO A 382 13.07 27.29 -3.41
C PRO A 382 13.60 28.25 -2.33
N SER A 383 13.13 29.49 -2.37
CA SER A 383 13.54 30.51 -1.39
C SER A 383 12.73 30.34 -0.10
N TYR A 384 13.36 29.78 0.94
CA TYR A 384 12.87 29.72 2.31
C TYR A 384 14.06 29.60 3.28
N GLU A 385 13.85 29.96 4.55
CA GLU A 385 14.83 29.81 5.62
C GLU A 385 14.34 28.76 6.62
N CYS A 386 15.13 27.69 6.81
CA CYS A 386 14.92 26.66 7.83
C CYS A 386 16.25 25.96 8.16
N GLU A 387 16.30 25.30 9.33
CA GLU A 387 17.53 24.66 9.82
C GLU A 387 17.64 23.20 9.33
N GLU A 388 16.66 22.37 9.66
CA GLU A 388 16.65 20.94 9.39
C GLU A 388 15.78 20.55 8.21
N SER A 389 14.57 21.07 8.15
CA SER A 389 13.63 20.79 7.08
C SER A 389 12.67 21.94 6.90
N VAL A 390 12.20 22.12 5.67
CA VAL A 390 11.09 23.02 5.34
C VAL A 390 9.85 22.67 6.20
N PHE A 391 9.72 21.43 6.65
CA PHE A 391 8.59 20.96 7.45
C PHE A 391 8.81 20.97 8.98
N GLU A 392 9.94 21.49 9.47
CA GLU A 392 10.32 21.44 10.90
C GLU A 392 9.36 22.19 11.84
N ASN A 393 8.53 23.09 11.28
CA ASN A 393 7.53 23.88 11.99
C ASN A 393 6.08 23.41 11.71
N GLY A 394 5.92 22.22 11.11
CA GLY A 394 4.64 21.66 10.71
C GLY A 394 4.09 22.19 9.38
N TRP A 395 2.87 21.76 9.01
CA TRP A 395 2.30 21.96 7.68
C TRP A 395 1.42 23.21 7.51
N LYS A 396 1.15 23.95 8.60
CA LYS A 396 0.22 25.09 8.57
C LYS A 396 0.65 26.20 7.63
N GLU A 397 1.95 26.44 7.50
CA GLU A 397 2.50 27.53 6.68
C GLU A 397 3.05 27.04 5.33
N ILE A 398 3.09 25.72 5.09
CA ILE A 398 3.70 25.13 3.88
C ILE A 398 2.99 25.60 2.61
N GLN A 399 1.66 25.79 2.66
CA GLN A 399 0.89 26.31 1.53
C GLN A 399 1.36 27.71 1.10
N ASN A 400 1.85 28.54 2.03
CA ASN A 400 2.31 29.90 1.72
C ASN A 400 3.62 29.92 0.91
N TRP A 401 4.38 28.82 0.94
CA TRP A 401 5.66 28.73 0.24
C TRP A 401 5.52 28.24 -1.20
N ASN A 402 4.31 27.88 -1.63
CA ASN A 402 4.01 27.49 -3.01
C ASN A 402 4.98 26.42 -3.56
N LEU A 403 5.43 25.50 -2.70
CA LEU A 403 6.50 24.54 -3.04
C LEU A 403 6.12 23.63 -4.20
N PHE A 404 4.84 23.25 -4.32
CA PHE A 404 4.34 22.45 -5.43
C PHE A 404 4.33 23.26 -6.72
N GLN A 405 3.78 24.47 -6.69
CA GLN A 405 3.72 25.38 -7.84
C GLN A 405 5.13 25.74 -8.33
N HIS A 406 6.08 25.93 -7.41
CA HIS A 406 7.50 26.12 -7.75
C HIS A 406 8.03 24.97 -8.60
N PHE A 407 7.74 23.72 -8.25
CA PHE A 407 8.12 22.55 -9.07
C PHE A 407 7.43 22.59 -10.44
N LEU A 408 6.13 22.82 -10.48
CA LEU A 408 5.35 22.88 -11.73
C LEU A 408 5.88 23.93 -12.70
N GLN A 409 6.14 25.16 -12.22
CA GLN A 409 6.66 26.26 -13.03
C GLN A 409 8.01 25.93 -13.65
N HIS A 410 8.93 25.32 -12.88
CA HIS A 410 10.24 24.89 -13.40
C HIS A 410 10.16 23.69 -14.34
N LYS A 411 9.06 22.93 -14.32
CA LYS A 411 8.73 21.92 -15.32
C LYS A 411 7.88 22.48 -16.48
N GLY A 412 7.79 23.80 -16.59
CA GLY A 412 7.11 24.53 -17.67
C GLY A 412 5.59 24.48 -17.60
N ILE A 413 5.00 24.18 -16.43
CA ILE A 413 3.54 24.16 -16.27
C ILE A 413 3.09 25.51 -15.72
N ARG A 414 2.34 26.26 -16.53
CA ARG A 414 1.79 27.56 -16.17
C ARG A 414 0.58 27.40 -15.25
N ILE A 415 0.68 27.95 -14.04
CA ILE A 415 -0.34 27.79 -12.99
C ILE A 415 -1.67 28.43 -13.40
N GLU A 416 -1.63 29.54 -14.15
CA GLU A 416 -2.84 30.23 -14.62
C GLU A 416 -3.74 29.37 -15.52
N LEU A 417 -3.17 28.39 -16.24
CA LEU A 417 -3.95 27.51 -17.12
C LEU A 417 -4.73 26.45 -16.33
N LEU A 418 -4.32 26.18 -15.09
CA LEU A 418 -4.94 25.16 -14.24
C LEU A 418 -6.30 25.59 -13.70
N SER A 419 -6.60 26.90 -13.66
CA SER A 419 -7.89 27.41 -13.18
C SER A 419 -9.08 27.06 -14.08
N ASN A 420 -8.82 26.66 -15.33
CA ASN A 420 -9.85 26.29 -16.29
C ASN A 420 -10.23 24.79 -16.20
N ILE A 421 -9.52 24.04 -15.35
CA ILE A 421 -9.69 22.59 -15.20
C ILE A 421 -10.53 22.30 -13.94
N PRO A 422 -11.50 21.38 -13.99
CA PRO A 422 -12.20 20.92 -12.79
C PRO A 422 -11.24 20.47 -11.68
N GLU A 423 -11.52 20.87 -10.44
CA GLU A 423 -10.61 20.71 -9.29
C GLU A 423 -10.14 19.26 -9.10
N ASP A 424 -11.03 18.30 -9.33
CA ASP A 424 -10.79 16.86 -9.13
C ASP A 424 -9.96 16.19 -10.22
N CYS A 425 -9.73 16.86 -11.36
CA CYS A 425 -8.83 16.37 -12.41
C CYS A 425 -7.59 17.22 -12.65
N VAL A 426 -7.35 18.28 -11.87
CA VAL A 426 -6.15 19.14 -12.03
C VAL A 426 -4.87 18.30 -11.95
N LEU A 427 -4.73 17.46 -10.92
CA LEU A 427 -3.54 16.61 -10.76
C LEU A 427 -3.43 15.54 -11.85
N LEU A 428 -4.56 15.01 -12.36
CA LEU A 428 -4.55 14.11 -13.51
C LEU A 428 -3.95 14.81 -14.74
N ILE A 429 -4.44 16.00 -15.09
CA ILE A 429 -3.95 16.74 -16.26
C ILE A 429 -2.48 17.13 -16.08
N ILE A 430 -2.07 17.60 -14.90
CA ILE A 430 -0.66 17.88 -14.58
C ILE A 430 0.21 16.64 -14.82
N SER A 431 -0.21 15.47 -14.34
CA SER A 431 0.51 14.21 -14.52
C SER A 431 0.56 13.78 -15.99
N LEU A 432 -0.53 13.94 -16.74
CA LEU A 432 -0.57 13.65 -18.18
C LEU A 432 0.37 14.57 -18.97
N VAL A 433 0.40 15.87 -18.67
CA VAL A 433 1.33 16.83 -19.29
C VAL A 433 2.78 16.47 -18.97
N TYR A 434 3.07 16.20 -17.69
CA TYR A 434 4.41 15.82 -17.24
C TYR A 434 4.91 14.55 -17.95
N PHE A 435 4.02 13.55 -18.09
CA PHE A 435 4.24 12.30 -18.82
C PHE A 435 4.44 12.56 -20.32
N GLY A 436 3.51 13.28 -20.95
CA GLY A 436 3.51 13.58 -22.38
C GLY A 436 4.77 14.29 -22.86
N ARG A 437 5.27 15.29 -22.11
CA ARG A 437 6.49 16.04 -22.46
C ARG A 437 7.77 15.20 -22.48
N ARG A 438 7.75 14.03 -21.85
CA ARG A 438 8.91 13.12 -21.77
C ARG A 438 8.81 11.97 -22.77
N LYS A 439 7.80 11.98 -23.63
CA LYS A 439 7.50 10.92 -24.60
C LYS A 439 7.25 11.52 -25.98
N THR A 440 7.57 10.76 -27.03
CA THR A 440 7.56 11.26 -28.41
C THR A 440 6.19 11.18 -29.09
N ASP A 441 5.36 10.17 -28.74
CA ASP A 441 3.98 10.05 -29.20
C ASP A 441 3.20 9.18 -28.21
N VAL A 442 2.35 9.82 -27.40
CA VAL A 442 1.51 9.14 -26.39
C VAL A 442 0.07 9.67 -26.38
N THR A 443 -0.34 10.30 -27.49
CA THR A 443 -1.63 11.00 -27.59
C THR A 443 -2.80 10.05 -27.33
N LYS A 444 -2.73 8.82 -27.85
CA LYS A 444 -3.79 7.81 -27.71
C LYS A 444 -3.88 7.27 -26.29
N GLU A 445 -2.76 7.08 -25.61
CA GLU A 445 -2.70 6.68 -24.20
C GLU A 445 -3.38 7.74 -23.32
N ILE A 446 -3.05 9.01 -23.53
CA ILE A 446 -3.64 10.14 -22.80
C ILE A 446 -5.15 10.19 -22.99
N ILE A 447 -5.63 10.05 -24.22
CA ILE A 447 -7.06 10.04 -24.52
C ILE A 447 -7.74 8.85 -23.85
N ALA A 448 -7.15 7.65 -23.89
CA ALA A 448 -7.70 6.48 -23.22
C ALA A 448 -7.83 6.68 -21.70
N ILE A 449 -6.85 7.34 -21.08
CA ILE A 449 -6.88 7.69 -19.65
C ILE A 449 -7.96 8.74 -19.35
N ILE A 450 -8.06 9.80 -20.17
CA ILE A 450 -9.11 10.84 -20.02
C ILE A 450 -10.50 10.21 -20.17
N MET A 451 -10.70 9.34 -21.17
CA MET A 451 -11.94 8.62 -21.36
C MET A 451 -12.29 7.74 -20.15
N SER A 452 -11.30 7.03 -19.59
CA SER A 452 -11.50 6.23 -18.39
C SER A 452 -11.94 7.11 -17.21
N TYR A 453 -11.25 8.23 -16.99
CA TYR A 453 -11.59 9.19 -15.96
C TYR A 453 -13.04 9.68 -16.08
N VAL A 454 -13.46 10.14 -17.27
CA VAL A 454 -14.80 10.69 -17.47
C VAL A 454 -15.88 9.64 -17.21
N LEU A 455 -15.72 8.43 -17.74
CA LEU A 455 -16.71 7.36 -17.60
C LEU A 455 -16.80 6.81 -16.15
N LEU A 456 -15.69 6.84 -15.40
CA LEU A 456 -15.66 6.42 -13.99
C LEU A 456 -16.05 7.52 -13.00
N SER A 457 -15.93 8.80 -13.39
CA SER A 457 -16.13 9.94 -12.47
C SER A 457 -17.49 10.58 -12.59
N GLY A 458 -18.29 10.29 -13.63
CA GLY A 458 -19.50 11.04 -13.92
C GLY A 458 -20.60 11.07 -12.83
N GLU A 459 -20.63 10.15 -11.87
CA GLU A 459 -21.57 10.24 -10.71
C GLU A 459 -21.07 11.18 -9.60
N ARG A 460 -19.77 11.55 -9.62
CA ARG A 460 -19.10 12.39 -8.61
C ARG A 460 -18.88 13.83 -9.05
N LEU A 461 -19.11 14.12 -10.33
CA LEU A 461 -18.90 15.42 -10.94
C LEU A 461 -20.16 16.28 -10.75
N THR A 462 -20.31 16.88 -9.56
CA THR A 462 -21.49 17.71 -9.22
C THR A 462 -21.44 19.12 -9.84
N ASP A 463 -20.26 19.56 -10.28
CA ASP A 463 -19.99 20.91 -10.81
C ASP A 463 -19.62 20.91 -12.30
N THR A 464 -20.00 19.86 -13.04
CA THR A 464 -19.83 19.81 -14.50
C THR A 464 -21.18 19.88 -15.21
N ASP A 465 -21.19 20.35 -16.45
CA ASP A 465 -22.37 20.33 -17.33
C ASP A 465 -22.71 18.90 -17.83
N LEU A 466 -22.28 17.85 -17.12
CA LEU A 466 -22.50 16.46 -17.49
C LEU A 466 -23.90 16.01 -17.09
N LEU A 467 -24.66 15.51 -18.06
CA LEU A 467 -25.97 14.92 -17.82
C LEU A 467 -25.82 13.46 -17.42
N ALA A 468 -26.53 13.05 -16.36
CA ALA A 468 -26.49 11.66 -15.88
C ALA A 468 -26.97 10.65 -16.94
N GLU A 469 -27.95 11.03 -17.77
CA GLU A 469 -28.46 10.23 -18.87
C GLU A 469 -27.40 10.04 -19.97
N ASP A 470 -26.72 11.11 -20.40
CA ASP A 470 -25.62 11.02 -21.36
C ASP A 470 -24.47 10.15 -20.83
N LEU A 471 -24.16 10.24 -19.53
CA LEU A 471 -23.15 9.40 -18.91
C LEU A 471 -23.53 7.92 -18.96
N GLU A 472 -24.79 7.59 -18.69
CA GLU A 472 -25.29 6.22 -18.79
C GLU A 472 -25.19 5.71 -20.22
N GLN A 473 -25.60 6.51 -21.20
CA GLN A 473 -25.49 6.18 -22.63
C GLN A 473 -24.02 6.01 -23.08
N ALA A 474 -23.11 6.87 -22.61
CA ALA A 474 -21.68 6.75 -22.88
C ALA A 474 -21.08 5.47 -22.26
N LYS A 475 -21.46 5.13 -21.02
CA LYS A 475 -21.05 3.88 -20.37
C LYS A 475 -21.59 2.65 -21.12
N GLU A 476 -22.81 2.72 -21.64
CA GLU A 476 -23.41 1.65 -22.45
C GLU A 476 -22.65 1.48 -23.78
N ALA A 477 -22.40 2.58 -24.50
CA ALA A 477 -21.63 2.56 -25.75
C ALA A 477 -20.21 2.01 -25.54
N ALA A 478 -19.58 2.33 -24.41
CA ALA A 478 -18.23 1.92 -24.06
C ALA A 478 -18.15 0.58 -23.28
N TYR A 479 -19.28 -0.10 -23.05
CA TYR A 479 -19.40 -1.22 -22.12
C TYR A 479 -18.42 -2.37 -22.39
N ASN A 480 -18.16 -2.66 -23.67
CA ASN A 480 -17.28 -3.75 -24.07
C ASN A 480 -15.81 -3.50 -23.71
N TYR A 481 -15.41 -2.25 -23.49
CA TYR A 481 -14.05 -1.90 -23.05
C TYR A 481 -13.81 -2.27 -21.59
N PHE A 482 -14.84 -2.29 -20.74
CA PHE A 482 -14.72 -2.66 -19.32
C PHE A 482 -14.63 -4.18 -19.07
N LYS A 483 -14.69 -4.99 -20.13
CA LYS A 483 -14.71 -6.45 -20.03
C LYS A 483 -13.51 -7.06 -20.70
N THR A 484 -12.93 -8.05 -20.02
CA THR A 484 -11.97 -8.98 -20.57
C THR A 484 -12.12 -10.32 -19.89
N ASN A 485 -11.67 -11.38 -20.53
CA ASN A 485 -11.37 -12.65 -19.89
C ASN A 485 -9.88 -12.96 -20.03
N ASN A 486 -9.42 -14.06 -19.43
CA ASN A 486 -8.01 -14.42 -19.46
C ASN A 486 -7.55 -14.65 -20.91
N ASP A 487 -8.26 -15.44 -21.70
CA ASP A 487 -7.84 -15.78 -23.08
C ASP A 487 -7.72 -14.54 -23.97
N GLU A 488 -8.73 -13.66 -23.95
CA GLU A 488 -8.67 -12.37 -24.65
C GLU A 488 -7.47 -11.55 -24.16
N SER A 489 -7.28 -11.43 -22.83
CA SER A 489 -6.17 -10.65 -22.29
C SER A 489 -4.81 -11.17 -22.75
N ARG A 490 -4.64 -12.49 -22.94
CA ARG A 490 -3.39 -13.08 -23.47
C ARG A 490 -3.19 -12.73 -24.93
N GLU A 491 -4.24 -12.86 -25.74
CA GLU A 491 -4.18 -12.64 -27.19
C GLU A 491 -3.81 -11.18 -27.53
N ILE A 492 -4.26 -10.25 -26.70
CA ILE A 492 -4.23 -8.82 -27.03
C ILE A 492 -3.10 -8.06 -26.35
N TYR A 493 -2.35 -8.72 -25.47
CA TYR A 493 -1.34 -8.09 -24.63
C TYR A 493 -0.11 -7.62 -25.43
N ASP A 494 0.36 -6.43 -25.10
CA ASP A 494 1.53 -5.76 -25.65
C ASP A 494 2.29 -5.14 -24.47
N GLY A 495 3.49 -5.67 -24.21
CA GLY A 495 4.34 -5.25 -23.10
C GLY A 495 4.85 -3.82 -23.24
N GLN A 496 5.15 -3.38 -24.47
CA GLN A 496 5.63 -2.04 -24.77
C GLN A 496 4.54 -1.00 -24.56
N ALA A 497 3.30 -1.28 -24.98
CA ALA A 497 2.17 -0.42 -24.66
C ALA A 497 1.92 -0.34 -23.15
N MET A 498 1.99 -1.48 -22.44
CA MET A 498 1.82 -1.49 -20.99
C MET A 498 2.88 -0.70 -20.24
N LYS A 499 4.13 -0.68 -20.73
CA LYS A 499 5.19 0.13 -20.13
C LYS A 499 4.82 1.62 -20.04
N ASN A 500 4.22 2.19 -21.09
CA ASN A 500 3.78 3.59 -21.09
C ASN A 500 2.73 3.85 -19.98
N PHE A 501 1.81 2.91 -19.78
CA PHE A 501 0.80 3.02 -18.72
C PHE A 501 1.38 2.83 -17.32
N ASP A 502 2.40 1.98 -17.14
CA ASP A 502 3.08 1.82 -15.86
C ASP A 502 3.86 3.10 -15.49
N GLU A 503 4.56 3.71 -16.44
CA GLU A 503 5.25 4.99 -16.24
C GLU A 503 4.28 6.13 -15.92
N PHE A 504 3.14 6.18 -16.59
CA PHE A 504 2.07 7.14 -16.26
C PHE A 504 1.55 6.93 -14.82
N GLN A 505 1.29 5.69 -14.41
CA GLN A 505 0.84 5.39 -13.04
C GLN A 505 1.86 5.88 -12.01
N PHE A 506 3.16 5.69 -12.24
CA PHE A 506 4.20 6.25 -11.36
C PHE A 506 4.21 7.79 -11.36
N CYS A 507 4.06 8.44 -12.52
CA CYS A 507 3.95 9.90 -12.60
C CYS A 507 2.75 10.42 -11.79
N LEU A 508 1.59 9.78 -11.93
CA LEU A 508 0.38 10.13 -11.19
C LEU A 508 0.56 9.92 -9.67
N GLN A 509 1.16 8.79 -9.27
CA GLN A 509 1.46 8.49 -7.88
C GLN A 509 2.40 9.53 -7.26
N GLN A 510 3.53 9.81 -7.91
CA GLN A 510 4.51 10.77 -7.38
C GLN A 510 3.96 12.19 -7.35
N MET A 511 3.17 12.59 -8.34
CA MET A 511 2.56 13.93 -8.37
C MET A 511 1.58 14.12 -7.21
N ASN A 512 0.74 13.13 -6.94
CA ASN A 512 -0.14 13.13 -5.76
C ASN A 512 0.66 13.19 -4.45
N ASN A 513 1.73 12.41 -4.34
CA ASN A 513 2.56 12.38 -3.13
C ASN A 513 3.28 13.70 -2.89
N LEU A 514 3.83 14.32 -3.94
CA LEU A 514 4.42 15.65 -3.83
C LEU A 514 3.36 16.71 -3.49
N ASN A 515 2.16 16.64 -4.08
CA ASN A 515 1.05 17.52 -3.74
C ASN A 515 0.71 17.42 -2.24
N THR A 516 0.55 16.19 -1.71
CA THR A 516 0.31 15.95 -0.27
C THR A 516 1.44 16.52 0.59
N LEU A 517 2.70 16.24 0.23
CA LEU A 517 3.86 16.74 0.95
C LEU A 517 3.90 18.27 0.99
N CYS A 518 3.47 18.95 -0.07
CA CYS A 518 3.41 20.40 -0.19
C CYS A 518 2.13 21.01 0.39
N GLY A 519 1.39 20.30 1.24
CA GLY A 519 0.19 20.80 1.91
C GLY A 519 -1.09 20.75 1.07
N SER A 520 -1.13 19.90 0.05
CA SER A 520 -2.28 19.64 -0.83
C SER A 520 -2.89 20.90 -1.46
N PRO A 521 -2.12 21.72 -2.21
CA PRO A 521 -2.66 22.91 -2.89
C PRO A 521 -3.71 22.56 -3.96
N TYR A 522 -3.71 21.33 -4.47
CA TYR A 522 -4.77 20.80 -5.33
C TYR A 522 -5.42 19.56 -4.69
N ARG A 523 -6.66 19.28 -5.06
CA ARG A 523 -7.37 18.07 -4.65
C ARG A 523 -6.65 16.83 -5.17
N GLY A 524 -6.35 15.89 -4.27
CA GLY A 524 -5.70 14.62 -4.59
C GLY A 524 -6.50 13.79 -5.60
N SER A 525 -5.83 13.29 -6.64
CA SER A 525 -6.43 12.40 -7.65
C SER A 525 -6.86 11.07 -7.03
N ARG A 526 -8.11 10.65 -7.26
CA ARG A 526 -8.63 9.34 -6.83
C ARG A 526 -8.35 8.29 -7.89
N TYR A 527 -7.45 7.35 -7.60
CA TYR A 527 -6.98 6.38 -8.59
C TYR A 527 -8.09 5.45 -9.08
N ASN A 528 -9.01 5.07 -8.19
CA ASN A 528 -10.20 4.28 -8.52
C ASN A 528 -11.22 5.00 -9.42
N GLY A 529 -11.07 6.32 -9.64
CA GLY A 529 -11.88 7.11 -10.56
C GLY A 529 -11.17 7.47 -11.85
N ILE A 530 -9.92 7.04 -12.01
CA ILE A 530 -9.08 7.38 -13.16
C ILE A 530 -8.69 6.12 -13.92
N TYR A 531 -8.32 5.05 -13.21
CA TYR A 531 -7.59 3.95 -13.80
C TYR A 531 -8.39 2.64 -13.74
N ASN A 532 -9.10 2.34 -14.83
CA ASN A 532 -9.54 0.98 -15.15
C ASN A 532 -8.63 0.43 -16.25
N GLY A 533 -7.68 -0.43 -15.88
CA GLY A 533 -6.66 -0.94 -16.78
C GLY A 533 -7.22 -1.66 -18.01
N THR A 534 -8.27 -2.49 -17.82
CA THR A 534 -8.92 -3.19 -18.93
C THR A 534 -9.52 -2.23 -19.95
N PHE A 535 -10.25 -1.22 -19.46
CA PHE A 535 -10.84 -0.18 -20.27
C PHE A 535 -9.77 0.60 -21.04
N ILE A 536 -8.79 1.15 -20.32
CA ILE A 536 -7.74 2.01 -20.89
C ILE A 536 -7.03 1.27 -22.02
N TYR A 537 -6.61 0.04 -21.76
CA TYR A 537 -5.84 -0.74 -22.71
C TYR A 537 -6.64 -1.11 -23.96
N LYS A 538 -7.88 -1.60 -23.81
CA LYS A 538 -8.71 -1.98 -24.96
C LYS A 538 -9.12 -0.78 -25.79
N PHE A 539 -9.46 0.35 -25.15
CA PHE A 539 -9.80 1.59 -25.84
C PHE A 539 -8.61 2.13 -26.64
N PHE A 540 -7.43 2.19 -26.02
CA PHE A 540 -6.17 2.54 -26.69
C PHE A 540 -5.88 1.64 -27.91
N ARG A 541 -6.11 0.33 -27.78
CA ARG A 541 -5.87 -0.61 -28.86
C ARG A 541 -6.78 -0.35 -30.07
N ASP A 542 -8.05 -0.03 -29.82
CA ASP A 542 -8.99 0.29 -30.90
C ASP A 542 -8.67 1.64 -31.55
N LEU A 543 -8.23 2.65 -30.77
CA LEU A 543 -7.67 3.90 -31.31
C LEU A 543 -6.44 3.68 -32.21
N ASN A 544 -5.67 2.61 -31.98
CA ASN A 544 -4.54 2.26 -32.85
C ASN A 544 -4.93 1.50 -34.12
N ARG A 545 -6.11 0.87 -34.13
CA ARG A 545 -6.58 0.03 -35.26
C ARG A 545 -7.56 0.76 -36.17
N THR A 546 -8.23 1.79 -35.66
CA THR A 546 -9.21 2.56 -36.43
C THR A 546 -8.56 3.33 -37.58
N THR A 547 -9.30 3.48 -38.68
CA THR A 547 -8.94 4.37 -39.80
C THR A 547 -9.51 5.77 -39.66
N LEU A 548 -10.40 5.98 -38.68
CA LEU A 548 -10.98 7.28 -38.36
C LEU A 548 -9.93 8.19 -37.72
N SER A 549 -10.13 9.50 -37.83
CA SER A 549 -9.42 10.42 -36.94
C SER A 549 -9.84 10.16 -35.49
N ILE A 550 -9.00 10.58 -34.54
CA ILE A 550 -9.32 10.45 -33.11
C ILE A 550 -10.63 11.16 -32.78
N ASP A 551 -10.81 12.37 -33.29
CA ASP A 551 -12.00 13.19 -33.03
C ASP A 551 -13.27 12.54 -33.61
N ASP A 552 -13.18 11.97 -34.82
CA ASP A 552 -14.29 11.23 -35.44
C ASP A 552 -14.62 9.97 -34.64
N PHE A 553 -13.61 9.21 -34.20
CA PHE A 553 -13.82 8.01 -33.40
C PHE A 553 -14.54 8.30 -32.08
N ILE A 554 -14.10 9.33 -31.35
CA ILE A 554 -14.72 9.73 -30.08
C ILE A 554 -16.14 10.28 -30.33
N SER A 555 -16.32 11.09 -31.38
CA SER A 555 -17.62 11.65 -31.73
C SER A 555 -18.63 10.57 -32.13
N ASP A 556 -18.20 9.56 -32.88
CA ASP A 556 -19.03 8.42 -33.28
C ASP A 556 -19.41 7.57 -32.06
N LEU A 557 -18.47 7.31 -31.14
CA LEU A 557 -18.74 6.55 -29.92
C LEU A 557 -19.71 7.26 -28.96
N LEU A 558 -19.58 8.59 -28.86
CA LEU A 558 -20.34 9.42 -27.92
C LEU A 558 -21.48 10.21 -28.60
N ASN A 559 -21.92 9.78 -29.78
CA ASN A 559 -22.92 10.50 -30.57
C ASN A 559 -24.26 10.73 -29.83
N ASN A 560 -24.64 9.80 -28.95
CA ASN A 560 -25.83 9.89 -28.12
C ASN A 560 -25.56 10.53 -26.74
N ALA A 561 -24.32 10.89 -26.43
CA ALA A 561 -23.89 11.45 -25.14
C ALA A 561 -23.19 12.83 -25.31
N PRO A 562 -23.89 13.86 -25.81
CA PRO A 562 -23.28 15.13 -26.20
C PRO A 562 -22.61 15.90 -25.06
N SER A 563 -23.14 15.85 -23.82
CA SER A 563 -22.49 16.50 -22.68
C SER A 563 -21.17 15.80 -22.31
N VAL A 564 -21.12 14.46 -22.40
CA VAL A 564 -19.90 13.66 -22.17
C VAL A 564 -18.86 13.98 -23.23
N LEU A 565 -19.25 13.99 -24.51
CA LEU A 565 -18.38 14.36 -25.63
C LEU A 565 -17.78 15.76 -25.43
N THR A 566 -18.62 16.73 -25.09
CA THR A 566 -18.20 18.12 -24.82
C THR A 566 -17.18 18.17 -23.68
N PHE A 567 -17.41 17.41 -22.61
CA PHE A 567 -16.51 17.39 -21.47
C PHE A 567 -15.17 16.73 -21.77
N VAL A 568 -15.16 15.60 -22.48
CA VAL A 568 -13.94 14.93 -22.95
C VAL A 568 -13.12 15.89 -23.80
N ASN A 569 -13.75 16.57 -24.77
CA ASN A 569 -13.08 17.53 -25.65
C ASN A 569 -12.49 18.70 -24.86
N ARG A 570 -13.19 19.21 -23.84
CA ARG A 570 -12.67 20.26 -22.96
C ARG A 570 -11.41 19.81 -22.20
N LEU A 571 -11.38 18.58 -21.70
CA LEU A 571 -10.20 18.05 -21.01
C LEU A 571 -9.02 17.83 -21.97
N ILE A 572 -9.28 17.30 -23.17
CA ILE A 572 -8.26 17.15 -24.22
C ILE A 572 -7.69 18.51 -24.61
N GLN A 573 -8.54 19.52 -24.81
CA GLN A 573 -8.11 20.88 -25.13
C GLN A 573 -7.27 21.48 -24.00
N SER A 574 -7.67 21.29 -22.74
CA SER A 574 -6.90 21.78 -21.57
C SER A 574 -5.52 21.13 -21.50
N TYR A 575 -5.44 19.81 -21.74
CA TYR A 575 -4.17 19.09 -21.84
C TYR A 575 -3.29 19.66 -22.98
N GLN A 576 -3.85 19.82 -24.18
CA GLN A 576 -3.13 20.34 -25.34
C GLN A 576 -2.63 21.77 -25.14
N GLU A 577 -3.47 22.62 -24.55
CA GLU A 577 -3.11 24.01 -24.22
C GLU A 577 -1.90 24.03 -23.29
N ILE A 578 -1.92 23.27 -22.20
CA ILE A 578 -0.79 23.24 -21.26
C ILE A 578 0.44 22.60 -21.91
N MET A 579 0.28 21.51 -22.68
CA MET A 579 1.40 20.83 -23.36
C MET A 579 2.21 21.79 -24.24
N ASN A 580 1.52 22.61 -25.05
CA ASN A 580 2.12 23.47 -26.06
C ASN A 580 2.65 24.81 -25.53
N ASN A 581 2.36 25.15 -24.27
CA ASN A 581 2.91 26.34 -23.62
C ASN A 581 4.25 25.99 -22.95
N GLU A 582 5.37 26.27 -23.63
CA GLU A 582 6.72 26.26 -23.02
C GLU A 582 7.07 27.58 -22.34
#